data_AF-A0A8D0C9A1-F1
#
_entry.id   AF-A0A8D0C9A1-F1
#
_cell.length_a   1.000
_cell.length_b   1.000
_cell.length_c   1.000
_cell.angle_alpha   90.00
_cell.angle_beta   90.00
_cell.angle_gamma   90.00
#
_symmetry.space_group_name_H-M   'P 1'
#
loop_
_entity.id
_entity.type
_entity.pdbx_description
1 polymer ?
#
loop_
_entity_poly.entity_id
_entity_poly.type
_entity_poly.pdbx_seq_one_letter_code
_entity_poly.pdbx_strand_id
1 'polypeptide(L)'
;KPNLFLRNSTTEAAVVSFHDVWNRSSCQPLEKLVDIVAEYPSEVEHVFSPSCVSLRRCSGCCGDERLHCVATETTNITMQLLKMNSEEKTPYVELSFTEHSKCACRYVSVAFGEPKHSVLRCTQIFWEMARM
;
A
#
# COMPACT_ATOMS: atom_id res chain seq x y z
N LYS A 1 22.16 22.02 -3.07
CA LYS A 1 23.18 20.93 -2.95
C LYS A 1 24.55 21.63 -3.00
N PRO A 2 25.50 21.36 -2.10
CA PRO A 2 25.94 20.00 -1.78
C PRO A 2 25.76 19.57 -0.33
N ASN A 3 25.83 18.24 -0.19
CA ASN A 3 25.71 17.44 1.01
C ASN A 3 26.85 17.69 2.01
N LEU A 4 26.54 17.69 3.30
CA LEU A 4 27.43 17.11 4.30
C LEU A 4 26.75 15.88 4.90
N PHE A 5 26.84 14.77 4.17
CA PHE A 5 26.92 13.45 4.78
C PHE A 5 28.24 13.41 5.56
N LEU A 6 28.21 13.84 6.81
CA LEU A 6 29.17 13.43 7.84
C LEU A 6 28.54 13.69 9.22
N ARG A 7 27.56 12.87 9.59
CA ARG A 7 27.22 12.68 11.01
C ARG A 7 27.66 11.27 11.39
N ASN A 8 28.96 11.09 11.55
CA ASN A 8 29.49 9.96 12.29
C ASN A 8 29.89 10.46 13.67
N SER A 9 29.13 10.06 14.68
CA SER A 9 29.51 9.95 16.11
C SER A 9 28.24 9.97 16.95
N THR A 10 27.91 8.80 17.49
CA THR A 10 27.07 8.54 18.67
C THR A 10 26.06 9.63 19.01
N THR A 11 25.01 9.71 18.21
CA THR A 11 23.87 10.52 18.57
C THR A 11 23.04 9.67 19.51
N GLU A 12 22.94 10.03 20.78
CA GLU A 12 21.75 9.67 21.55
C GLU A 12 20.57 10.03 20.64
N ALA A 13 19.91 9.01 20.09
CA ALA A 13 18.84 9.23 19.15
C ALA A 13 17.77 10.02 19.91
N ALA A 14 17.48 11.24 19.47
CA ALA A 14 16.49 12.08 20.13
C ALA A 14 15.19 11.29 20.25
N VAL A 15 14.70 11.13 21.48
CA VAL A 15 13.49 10.37 21.75
C VAL A 15 12.32 11.11 21.11
N VAL A 16 11.62 10.45 20.19
CA VAL A 16 10.39 10.97 19.60
C VAL A 16 9.32 10.99 20.68
N SER A 17 8.65 12.12 20.88
CA SER A 17 7.65 12.26 21.93
C SER A 17 6.46 11.31 21.69
N PHE A 18 5.78 10.89 22.76
CA PHE A 18 4.57 10.06 22.64
C PHE A 18 3.52 10.69 21.71
N HIS A 19 3.32 12.01 21.82
CA HIS A 19 2.38 12.74 20.99
C HIS A 19 2.76 12.68 19.50
N ASP A 20 4.06 12.77 19.19
CA ASP A 20 4.53 12.65 17.80
C ASP A 20 4.39 11.22 17.27
N VAL A 21 4.66 10.22 18.11
CA VAL A 21 4.44 8.81 17.75
C VAL A 21 2.96 8.58 17.43
N TRP A 22 2.07 9.02 18.32
CA TRP A 22 0.63 8.88 18.17
C TRP A 22 0.10 9.57 16.91
N ASN A 23 0.50 10.82 16.66
CA ASN A 23 0.02 11.57 15.49
C ASN A 23 0.50 10.94 14.18
N ARG A 24 1.74 10.44 14.14
CA ARG A 24 2.28 9.76 12.96
C ARG A 24 1.64 8.40 12.72
N SER A 25 1.23 7.70 13.79
CA SER A 25 0.57 6.40 13.67
C SER A 25 -0.96 6.48 13.59
N SER A 26 -1.56 7.66 13.78
CA SER A 26 -3.02 7.84 13.74
C SER A 26 -3.62 7.51 12.37
N CYS A 27 -4.86 6.98 12.39
CA CYS A 27 -5.61 6.60 11.20
C CYS A 27 -5.77 7.76 10.21
N GLN A 28 -5.07 7.69 9.08
CA GLN A 28 -5.10 8.71 8.03
C GLN A 28 -4.75 8.10 6.66
N PRO A 29 -5.05 8.78 5.54
CA PRO A 29 -4.62 8.32 4.25
C PRO A 29 -3.11 8.54 4.09
N LEU A 30 -2.37 7.45 3.89
CA LEU A 30 -0.93 7.43 3.71
C LEU A 30 -0.58 6.79 2.37
N GLU A 31 0.52 7.23 1.80
CA GLU A 31 1.03 6.69 0.55
C GLU A 31 1.56 5.26 0.76
N LYS A 32 1.12 4.33 -0.08
CA LYS A 32 1.50 2.93 -0.04
C LYS A 32 1.72 2.42 -1.46
N LEU A 33 2.76 1.62 -1.64
CA LEU A 33 2.99 0.89 -2.88
C LEU A 33 2.02 -0.30 -2.94
N VAL A 34 1.24 -0.34 -4.01
CA VAL A 34 0.28 -1.39 -4.30
C VAL A 34 0.69 -2.09 -5.57
N ASP A 35 0.74 -3.42 -5.51
CA ASP A 35 1.01 -4.27 -6.67
C ASP A 35 -0.18 -4.23 -7.64
N ILE A 36 0.11 -4.00 -8.92
CA ILE A 36 -0.92 -3.86 -9.96
C ILE A 36 -1.66 -5.19 -10.14
N VAL A 37 -0.95 -6.32 -10.06
CA VAL A 37 -1.52 -7.66 -10.25
C VAL A 37 -2.54 -7.99 -9.14
N ALA A 38 -2.33 -7.45 -7.94
CA ALA A 38 -3.25 -7.63 -6.82
C ALA A 38 -4.57 -6.84 -7.02
N GLU A 39 -4.51 -5.67 -7.67
CA GLU A 39 -5.70 -4.85 -7.97
C GLU A 39 -6.41 -5.30 -9.24
N TYR A 40 -5.66 -5.85 -10.21
CA TYR A 40 -6.19 -6.35 -11.47
C TYR A 40 -5.78 -7.82 -11.69
N PRO A 41 -6.36 -8.77 -10.93
CA PRO A 41 -6.04 -10.19 -11.07
C PRO A 41 -6.47 -10.80 -12.41
N SER A 42 -7.32 -10.12 -13.18
CA SER A 42 -7.65 -10.51 -14.56
C SER A 42 -6.52 -10.24 -15.55
N GLU A 43 -5.55 -9.38 -15.19
CA GLU A 43 -4.45 -8.93 -16.06
C GLU A 43 -3.13 -9.66 -15.74
N VAL A 44 -3.16 -10.76 -14.98
CA VAL A 44 -1.97 -11.52 -14.51
C VAL A 44 -1.09 -12.02 -15.65
N GLU A 45 -1.64 -12.21 -16.85
CA GLU A 45 -0.89 -12.60 -18.05
C GLU A 45 0.04 -11.48 -18.57
N HIS A 46 -0.14 -10.25 -18.10
CA HIS A 46 0.57 -9.07 -18.56
C HIS A 46 1.59 -8.57 -17.53
N VAL A 47 2.81 -8.30 -17.99
CA VAL A 47 3.83 -7.67 -17.15
C VAL A 47 3.78 -6.16 -17.32
N PHE A 48 3.53 -5.44 -16.23
CA PHE A 48 3.47 -3.98 -16.19
C PHE A 48 4.79 -3.37 -15.69
N SER A 49 5.13 -2.20 -16.23
CA SER A 49 6.23 -1.36 -15.76
C SER A 49 5.72 0.07 -15.49
N PRO A 50 5.85 0.57 -14.23
CA PRO A 50 6.31 -0.16 -13.04
C PRO A 50 5.37 -1.32 -12.66
N SER A 51 5.84 -2.27 -11.84
CA SER A 51 5.02 -3.39 -11.33
C SER A 51 4.16 -3.01 -10.11
N CYS A 52 4.45 -1.87 -9.48
CA CYS A 52 3.66 -1.31 -8.40
C CYS A 52 3.44 0.18 -8.62
N VAL A 53 2.34 0.69 -8.08
CA VAL A 53 1.96 2.11 -8.13
C VAL A 53 1.81 2.67 -6.73
N SER A 54 2.04 3.97 -6.59
CA SER A 54 1.91 4.67 -5.31
C SER A 54 0.49 5.21 -5.15
N LEU A 55 -0.24 4.74 -4.14
CA LEU A 55 -1.62 5.12 -3.88
C LEU A 55 -1.83 5.53 -2.43
N ARG A 56 -2.69 6.52 -2.20
CA ARG A 56 -3.16 6.85 -0.86
C ARG A 56 -4.14 5.79 -0.37
N ARG A 57 -3.77 5.06 0.67
CA ARG A 57 -4.61 4.06 1.34
C ARG A 57 -4.68 4.36 2.83
N CYS A 58 -5.83 4.07 3.44
CA CYS A 58 -6.02 4.26 4.87
C CYS A 58 -5.07 3.34 5.62
N SER A 59 -4.24 3.94 6.47
CA SER A 59 -3.23 3.26 7.26
C SER A 59 -3.14 3.91 8.63
N GLY A 60 -2.52 3.21 9.57
CA GLY A 60 -2.40 3.65 10.96
C GLY A 60 -3.23 2.81 11.92
N CYS A 61 -3.12 3.12 13.20
CA CYS A 61 -3.83 2.47 14.27
C CYS A 61 -4.97 3.34 14.81
N CYS A 62 -5.95 2.66 15.40
CA CYS A 62 -6.97 3.27 16.23
C CYS A 62 -6.61 3.03 17.70
N GLY A 63 -7.11 3.88 18.60
CA GLY A 63 -6.84 3.75 20.04
C GLY A 63 -7.55 2.58 20.72
N ASP A 64 -8.42 1.87 20.01
CA ASP A 64 -9.18 0.72 20.49
C ASP A 64 -9.06 -0.39 19.43
N GLU A 65 -8.75 -1.62 19.86
CA GLU A 65 -8.58 -2.80 19.00
C GLU A 65 -9.87 -3.20 18.27
N ARG A 66 -11.03 -2.79 18.78
CA ARG A 66 -12.34 -3.02 18.15
C ARG A 66 -12.60 -2.07 16.98
N LEU A 67 -11.84 -0.99 16.89
CA LEU A 67 -11.92 -0.02 15.80
C LEU A 67 -10.94 -0.39 14.70
N HIS A 68 -11.39 -0.30 13.45
CA HIS A 68 -10.50 -0.44 12.29
C HIS A 68 -10.43 0.89 11.53
N CYS A 69 -9.25 1.19 10.99
CA CYS A 69 -9.03 2.34 10.14
C CYS A 69 -9.57 2.05 8.73
N VAL A 70 -10.70 2.66 8.38
CA VAL A 70 -11.40 2.41 7.12
C VAL A 70 -11.58 3.68 6.30
N ALA A 71 -11.70 3.53 4.99
CA ALA A 71 -12.02 4.64 4.11
C ALA A 71 -13.45 5.12 4.35
N THR A 72 -13.61 6.43 4.43
CA THR A 72 -14.93 7.10 4.47
C THR A 72 -15.25 7.82 3.18
N GLU A 73 -14.23 8.13 2.40
CA GLU A 73 -14.34 8.75 1.09
C GLU A 73 -13.19 8.24 0.20
N THR A 74 -13.51 7.98 -1.06
CA THR A 74 -12.59 7.43 -2.05
C THR A 74 -12.69 8.20 -3.36
N THR A 75 -11.58 8.27 -4.08
CA THR A 75 -11.47 8.91 -5.40
C THR A 75 -10.73 7.97 -6.34
N ASN A 76 -11.05 8.01 -7.63
CA ASN A 76 -10.29 7.25 -8.63
C ASN A 76 -9.24 8.13 -9.28
N ILE A 77 -8.06 7.55 -9.51
CA ILE A 77 -6.96 8.17 -10.24
C ILE A 77 -6.57 7.25 -11.39
N THR A 78 -6.44 7.84 -12.57
CA THR A 78 -5.99 7.12 -13.76
C THR A 78 -4.50 7.34 -13.95
N MET A 79 -3.75 6.25 -14.09
CA MET A 79 -2.32 6.26 -14.28
C MET A 79 -1.96 5.57 -15.60
N GLN A 80 -0.89 6.03 -16.23
CA GLN A 80 -0.35 5.41 -17.43
C GLN A 80 0.77 4.45 -17.06
N LEU A 81 0.71 3.23 -17.60
CA LEU A 81 1.68 2.17 -17.36
C LEU A 81 2.15 1.58 -18.68
N LEU A 82 3.36 1.01 -18.67
CA LEU A 82 3.89 0.26 -19.79
C LEU A 82 3.51 -1.22 -19.66
N LYS A 83 2.85 -1.76 -20.68
CA LYS A 83 2.50 -3.17 -20.83
C LYS A 83 3.54 -3.85 -21.72
N MET A 84 4.41 -4.68 -21.14
CA MET A 84 5.59 -5.21 -21.83
C MET A 84 5.29 -6.33 -22.84
N ASN A 85 4.21 -7.09 -22.65
CA ASN A 85 3.83 -8.21 -23.54
C ASN A 85 2.75 -7.80 -24.57
N SER A 86 2.69 -6.53 -24.96
CA SER A 86 1.72 -6.07 -25.96
C SER A 86 2.25 -6.28 -27.38
N GLU A 87 1.51 -7.00 -28.22
CA GLU A 87 1.78 -7.09 -29.67
C GLU A 87 1.47 -5.77 -30.39
N GLU A 88 0.86 -4.81 -29.68
CA GLU A 88 0.46 -3.52 -30.23
C GLU A 88 1.62 -2.53 -30.38
N LYS A 89 1.49 -1.61 -31.35
CA LYS A 89 2.44 -0.52 -31.60
C LYS A 89 2.59 0.47 -30.43
N THR A 90 1.59 0.56 -29.56
CA THR A 90 1.58 1.45 -28.39
C THR A 90 1.54 0.61 -27.11
N PRO A 91 2.68 0.45 -26.41
CA PRO A 91 2.73 -0.39 -25.22
C PRO A 91 2.19 0.33 -23.96
N TYR A 92 1.63 1.53 -24.08
CA TYR A 92 1.11 2.29 -22.94
C TYR A 92 -0.37 2.03 -22.74
N VAL A 93 -0.77 1.78 -21.49
CA VAL A 93 -2.16 1.57 -21.08
C VAL A 93 -2.53 2.50 -19.93
N GLU A 94 -3.80 2.86 -19.84
CA GLU A 94 -4.35 3.67 -18.76
C GLU A 94 -5.17 2.78 -17.82
N LEU A 95 -4.76 2.71 -16.55
CA LEU A 95 -5.45 1.95 -15.51
C LEU A 95 -5.94 2.90 -14.41
N SER A 96 -7.13 2.63 -13.86
CA SER A 96 -7.79 3.51 -12.89
C SER A 96 -7.85 2.88 -11.50
N PHE A 97 -7.06 3.41 -10.58
CA PHE A 97 -6.93 2.91 -9.22
C PHE A 97 -7.80 3.70 -8.25
N THR A 98 -8.28 3.04 -7.21
CA THR A 98 -8.98 3.71 -6.10
C THR A 98 -8.00 4.17 -5.02
N GLU A 99 -8.07 5.46 -4.70
CA GLU A 99 -7.41 6.11 -3.58
C GLU A 99 -8.40 6.46 -2.47
N HIS A 100 -7.91 6.50 -1.25
CA HIS A 100 -8.67 6.92 -0.08
C HIS A 100 -8.38 8.40 0.19
N SER A 101 -9.39 9.26 0.08
CA SER A 101 -9.24 10.69 0.35
C SER A 101 -9.46 11.03 1.82
N LYS A 102 -10.32 10.28 2.53
CA LYS A 102 -10.57 10.43 3.98
C LYS A 102 -10.71 9.09 4.69
N CYS A 103 -10.14 9.00 5.88
CA CYS A 103 -10.14 7.80 6.73
C CYS A 103 -10.74 8.10 8.10
N ALA A 104 -11.38 7.11 8.71
CA ALA A 104 -11.85 7.21 10.09
C ALA A 104 -11.78 5.85 10.80
N CYS A 105 -11.65 5.90 12.13
CA CYS A 105 -11.81 4.72 12.98
C CYS A 105 -13.29 4.40 13.14
N ARG A 106 -13.71 3.21 12.67
CA ARG A 106 -15.08 2.73 12.79
C ARG A 106 -15.10 1.36 13.47
N TYR A 107 -16.15 1.08 14.23
CA TYR A 107 -16.39 -0.26 14.74
C TYR A 107 -16.70 -1.17 13.56
N VAL A 108 -15.98 -2.28 13.46
CA VAL A 108 -16.33 -3.32 12.52
C VAL A 108 -17.47 -4.10 13.16
N SER A 109 -18.70 -3.87 12.71
CA SER A 109 -19.75 -4.87 12.89
C SER A 109 -19.27 -6.10 12.14
N VAL A 110 -18.96 -7.19 12.86
CA VAL A 110 -18.60 -8.48 12.25
C VAL A 110 -19.83 -9.01 11.53
N ALA A 111 -20.08 -8.53 10.32
CA ALA A 111 -20.88 -9.24 9.34
C ALA A 111 -19.99 -10.35 8.81
N PHE A 112 -20.31 -11.60 9.17
CA PHE A 112 -19.73 -12.80 8.57
C PHE A 112 -19.89 -12.70 7.04
N GLY A 113 -18.81 -12.47 6.28
CA GLY A 113 -18.92 -12.51 4.83
C GLY A 113 -17.83 -11.88 3.95
N GLU A 114 -16.81 -11.21 4.47
CA GLU A 114 -15.71 -10.70 3.62
C GLU A 114 -14.40 -11.42 3.89
N PRO A 115 -13.73 -11.99 2.86
CA PRO A 115 -12.41 -12.57 3.01
C PRO A 115 -11.41 -11.45 3.32
N LYS A 116 -10.96 -11.38 4.57
CA LYS A 116 -9.81 -10.55 5.00
C LYS A 116 -8.51 -11.11 4.40
N HIS A 117 -8.30 -10.94 3.11
CA HIS A 117 -6.98 -11.11 2.49
C HIS A 117 -6.17 -9.84 2.68
N SER A 118 -5.70 -9.59 3.90
CA SER A 118 -4.76 -8.50 4.19
C SER A 118 -3.90 -8.74 5.43
N VAL A 119 -3.68 -10.01 5.79
CA VAL A 119 -2.51 -10.42 6.57
C VAL A 119 -1.58 -11.13 5.61
N LEU A 120 -0.54 -10.41 5.18
CA LEU A 120 0.59 -10.92 4.41
C LEU A 120 1.09 -12.24 5.03
N ARG A 121 0.79 -13.38 4.39
CA ARG A 121 1.56 -14.60 4.57
C ARG A 121 2.85 -14.44 3.74
N CYS A 122 3.76 -13.62 4.26
CA CYS A 122 5.00 -13.18 3.59
C CYS A 122 6.04 -14.30 3.33
N THR A 123 5.68 -15.60 3.45
CA THR A 123 6.65 -16.70 3.35
C THR A 123 6.15 -18.01 2.74
N GLN A 124 5.02 -18.06 2.01
CA GLN A 124 4.48 -19.35 1.54
C GLN A 124 4.33 -19.54 0.03
N ILE A 125 5.16 -18.90 -0.81
CA ILE A 125 5.19 -19.20 -2.26
C ILE A 125 6.57 -19.69 -2.74
N PHE A 126 7.64 -19.57 -1.95
CA PHE A 126 8.97 -20.03 -2.36
C PHE A 126 9.36 -21.47 -1.97
N TRP A 127 8.41 -22.35 -1.62
CA TRP A 127 8.75 -23.73 -1.20
C TRP A 127 8.26 -24.89 -2.08
N GLU A 128 7.46 -24.68 -3.13
CA GLU A 128 7.00 -25.81 -3.99
C GLU A 128 7.61 -25.87 -5.40
N MET A 129 8.48 -24.93 -5.80
CA MET A 129 9.24 -25.01 -7.07
C MET A 129 10.70 -25.49 -6.92
N ALA A 130 11.10 -25.95 -5.73
CA ALA A 130 12.41 -26.59 -5.49
C ALA A 130 12.31 -28.11 -5.21
N ARG A 131 11.18 -28.73 -5.54
CA ARG A 131 11.02 -30.19 -5.67
C ARG A 131 10.15 -30.52 -6.87
N MET A 132 10.71 -30.29 -8.06
CA MET A 132 10.48 -31.10 -9.26
C MET A 132 11.58 -30.78 -10.26
#